data_AF-A0A2A4JJD7-F1
#
_entry.id   AF-A0A2A4JJD7-F1
#
_cell.length_a   1.000
_cell.length_b   1.000
_cell.length_c   1.000
_cell.angle_alpha   90.00
_cell.angle_beta   90.00
_cell.angle_gamma   90.00
#
_symmetry.space_group_name_H-M   'P 1'
#
loop_
_entity.id
_entity.type
_entity.pdbx_description
1 polymer ?
#
loop_
_entity_poly.entity_id
_entity_poly.type
_entity_poly.pdbx_seq_one_letter_code
_entity_poly.pdbx_strand_id
1 'polypeptide(L)'
;MKVFTLILLFFISITSAEILSTKDLKTVDIVISGLKELTWSEEEKPCLDHTLSILNNVKNYTVWAVWIWNSMHHPIGTFMGSEYSLGNYDQCLNAPSNYADPKIVTQYCLADIQLTVKQNGDDKSMLGSTEDYVSAKTEIGRDLNKITWGTCLPSTCKAESVSKILKAMYFANPLTPSDPEILVDYCQVAGRELEYSFGFYAFVILITTLVITSLTSTYLHIFVTKPEALQGIISAFSLKRNWKSLTKSSDDEIGILSFTKVFLAGFAVATHTAFFEVMGPISNGVHFDKLLLETKNPIKNALKHIDFPVDNFFLISGLLLAKSLLEKKKKPLVGLVNRYFRLTASFAVIIFYMAAVSIYTGDGPVWHRFASKEQKACSDNWWLGLLMLNNYVNSDNICLIVGWYIPCDYQLAVMGTILYLLWQKNKTMGKIVTTITAVLAILLPGIITYWRKLPGLILFHDLE
;
A
#
# COMPACT_ATOMS: atom_id res chain seq x y z
N MET A 1 -2.93 72.00 -46.08
CA MET A 1 -2.35 70.74 -46.62
C MET A 1 -1.56 69.90 -45.60
N LYS A 2 -1.34 70.35 -44.34
CA LYS A 2 -0.64 69.54 -43.31
C LYS A 2 -1.56 68.83 -42.28
N VAL A 3 -2.81 69.28 -42.15
CA VAL A 3 -3.80 68.66 -41.22
C VAL A 3 -4.48 67.44 -41.84
N PHE A 4 -4.66 67.43 -43.16
CA PHE A 4 -5.32 66.33 -43.88
C PHE A 4 -4.42 65.06 -43.96
N THR A 5 -3.10 65.24 -44.02
CA THR A 5 -2.13 64.14 -44.05
C THR A 5 -1.98 63.45 -42.69
N LEU A 6 -2.19 64.19 -41.59
CA LEU A 6 -2.11 63.63 -40.24
C LEU A 6 -3.34 62.76 -39.91
N ILE A 7 -4.52 63.15 -40.38
CA ILE A 7 -5.76 62.39 -40.18
C ILE A 7 -5.74 61.12 -41.03
N LEU A 8 -5.20 61.15 -42.26
CA LEU A 8 -5.07 59.96 -43.08
C LEU A 8 -4.07 58.95 -42.47
N LEU A 9 -2.97 59.41 -41.88
CA LEU A 9 -2.01 58.54 -41.18
C LEU A 9 -2.62 57.94 -39.90
N PHE A 10 -3.47 58.67 -39.19
CA PHE A 10 -4.19 58.13 -38.02
C PHE A 10 -5.23 57.07 -38.42
N PHE A 11 -5.92 57.25 -39.55
CA PHE A 11 -6.86 56.26 -40.08
C PHE A 11 -6.16 55.04 -40.70
N ILE A 12 -5.00 55.22 -41.35
CA ILE A 12 -4.18 54.10 -41.87
C ILE A 12 -3.53 53.30 -40.74
N SER A 13 -3.24 53.94 -39.60
CA SER A 13 -2.73 53.25 -38.40
C SER A 13 -3.81 52.45 -37.65
N ILE A 14 -5.10 52.72 -37.91
CA ILE A 14 -6.24 52.04 -37.27
C ILE A 14 -6.80 50.91 -38.15
N THR A 15 -6.49 50.87 -39.45
CA THR A 15 -6.91 49.78 -40.35
C THR A 15 -5.92 48.63 -40.50
N SER A 16 -4.75 48.70 -39.86
CA SER A 16 -3.80 47.58 -39.76
C SER A 16 -3.61 47.07 -38.33
N ALA A 17 -4.43 47.52 -37.39
CA ALA A 17 -4.79 46.66 -36.27
C ALA A 17 -5.76 45.60 -36.83
N GLU A 18 -5.23 44.67 -37.61
CA GLU A 18 -5.76 43.31 -37.53
C GLU A 18 -5.87 43.05 -36.04
N ILE A 19 -7.11 42.91 -35.57
CA ILE A 19 -7.38 42.13 -34.38
C ILE A 19 -6.76 40.79 -34.76
N LEU A 20 -5.48 40.61 -34.40
CA LEU A 20 -4.86 39.32 -34.27
C LEU A 20 -5.74 38.70 -33.20
N SER A 21 -6.78 38.00 -33.65
CA SER A 21 -7.46 37.03 -32.82
C SER A 21 -6.39 36.00 -32.55
N THR A 22 -5.54 36.28 -31.57
CA THR A 22 -4.82 35.26 -30.83
C THR A 22 -5.94 34.40 -30.29
N LYS A 23 -6.29 33.39 -31.06
CA LYS A 23 -7.24 32.37 -30.65
C LYS A 23 -6.62 31.82 -29.38
N ASP A 24 -7.18 32.14 -28.21
CA ASP A 24 -6.65 31.67 -26.94
C ASP A 24 -6.56 30.15 -27.02
N LEU A 25 -5.35 29.62 -27.21
CA LEU A 25 -5.13 28.18 -27.29
C LEU A 25 -5.51 27.61 -25.94
N LYS A 26 -6.50 26.72 -25.92
CA LYS A 26 -6.85 26.00 -24.70
C LYS A 26 -5.79 24.92 -24.47
N THR A 27 -5.63 24.47 -23.24
CA THR A 27 -4.74 23.34 -22.90
C THR A 27 -4.99 22.12 -23.80
N VAL A 28 -6.25 21.85 -24.13
CA VAL A 28 -6.64 20.76 -25.06
C VAL A 28 -6.05 20.94 -26.46
N ASP A 29 -5.94 22.18 -26.96
CA ASP A 29 -5.32 22.46 -28.26
C ASP A 29 -3.80 22.17 -28.25
N ILE A 30 -3.13 22.43 -27.13
CA ILE A 30 -1.71 22.11 -26.93
C ILE A 30 -1.51 20.60 -26.93
N VAL A 31 -2.33 19.86 -26.19
CA VAL A 31 -2.27 18.39 -26.14
C VAL A 31 -2.51 17.79 -27.54
N ILE A 32 -3.54 18.25 -28.26
CA ILE A 32 -3.81 17.79 -29.64
C ILE A 32 -2.60 18.03 -30.55
N SER A 33 -1.96 19.19 -30.42
CA SER A 33 -0.80 19.55 -31.25
C SER A 33 0.39 18.65 -30.93
N GLY A 34 0.72 18.45 -29.65
CA GLY A 34 1.78 17.55 -29.21
C GLY A 34 1.55 16.10 -29.65
N LEU A 35 0.31 15.59 -29.57
CA LEU A 35 -0.02 14.25 -30.04
C LEU A 35 0.25 14.06 -31.54
N LYS A 36 0.06 15.09 -32.36
CA LYS A 36 0.30 15.04 -33.81
C LYS A 36 1.77 15.10 -34.19
N GLU A 37 2.62 15.63 -33.32
CA GLU A 37 4.07 15.71 -33.53
C GLU A 37 4.78 14.40 -33.17
N LEU A 38 4.17 13.58 -32.32
CA LEU A 38 4.69 12.27 -31.93
C LEU A 38 4.60 11.25 -33.07
N THR A 39 5.50 10.26 -33.05
CA THR A 39 5.51 9.15 -34.00
C THR A 39 4.62 8.02 -33.52
N TRP A 40 3.71 7.57 -34.40
CA TRP A 40 2.73 6.53 -34.11
C TRP A 40 2.86 5.39 -35.10
N SER A 41 2.95 4.15 -34.59
CA SER A 41 2.91 2.96 -35.42
C SER A 41 1.47 2.63 -35.85
N GLU A 42 1.31 1.76 -36.85
CA GLU A 42 -0.01 1.33 -37.35
C GLU A 42 -0.87 0.70 -36.26
N GLU A 43 -0.27 -0.03 -35.32
CA GLU A 43 -1.00 -0.64 -34.19
C GLU A 43 -1.52 0.38 -33.18
N GLU A 44 -0.90 1.56 -33.10
CA GLU A 44 -1.26 2.60 -32.13
C GLU A 44 -2.27 3.60 -32.70
N LYS A 45 -2.46 3.64 -34.03
CA LYS A 45 -3.41 4.54 -34.69
C LYS A 45 -4.83 4.49 -34.10
N PRO A 46 -5.42 3.31 -33.80
CA PRO A 46 -6.75 3.26 -33.18
C PRO A 46 -6.81 3.98 -31.82
N CYS A 47 -5.74 3.93 -31.03
CA CYS A 47 -5.65 4.67 -29.77
C CYS A 47 -5.56 6.18 -30.01
N LEU A 48 -4.72 6.61 -30.95
CA LEU A 48 -4.58 8.01 -31.32
C LEU A 48 -5.90 8.59 -31.84
N ASP A 49 -6.56 7.90 -32.78
CA ASP A 49 -7.79 8.38 -33.42
C ASP A 49 -8.94 8.52 -32.41
N HIS A 50 -9.12 7.54 -31.52
CA HIS A 50 -10.09 7.62 -30.43
C HIS A 50 -9.76 8.74 -29.45
N THR A 51 -8.48 8.93 -29.12
CA THR A 51 -8.03 10.00 -28.23
C THR A 51 -8.28 11.38 -28.85
N LEU A 52 -7.95 11.58 -30.12
CA LEU A 52 -8.24 12.80 -30.86
C LEU A 52 -9.75 13.05 -30.99
N SER A 53 -10.56 12.00 -31.19
CA SER A 53 -12.02 12.12 -31.18
C SER A 53 -12.54 12.64 -29.84
N ILE A 54 -12.06 12.09 -28.71
CA ILE A 54 -12.38 12.60 -27.38
C ILE A 54 -11.99 14.08 -27.27
N LEU A 55 -10.73 14.44 -27.55
CA LEU A 55 -10.23 15.81 -27.37
C LEU A 55 -10.97 16.82 -28.26
N ASN A 56 -11.29 16.47 -29.51
CA ASN A 56 -12.09 17.32 -30.39
C ASN A 56 -13.52 17.51 -29.86
N ASN A 57 -14.11 16.48 -29.27
CA ASN A 57 -15.44 16.54 -28.68
C ASN A 57 -15.45 17.26 -27.31
N VAL A 58 -14.32 17.28 -26.58
CA VAL A 58 -14.10 18.16 -25.42
C VAL A 58 -14.12 19.62 -25.84
N LYS A 59 -13.50 19.98 -26.99
CA LYS A 59 -13.55 21.34 -27.52
C LYS A 59 -14.96 21.80 -27.87
N ASN A 60 -15.82 20.85 -28.25
CA ASN A 60 -17.23 21.08 -28.53
C ASN A 60 -18.11 20.98 -27.27
N TYR A 61 -17.53 20.80 -26.08
CA TYR A 61 -18.23 20.68 -24.80
C TYR A 61 -19.30 19.58 -24.76
N THR A 62 -19.09 18.51 -25.52
CA THR A 62 -19.99 17.35 -25.47
C THR A 62 -19.85 16.65 -24.11
N VAL A 63 -20.96 16.27 -23.50
CA VAL A 63 -20.97 15.75 -22.12
C VAL A 63 -20.15 14.47 -21.99
N TRP A 64 -20.26 13.52 -22.94
CA TRP A 64 -19.55 12.25 -22.85
C TRP A 64 -18.03 12.42 -22.94
N ALA A 65 -17.53 13.34 -23.79
CA ALA A 65 -16.10 13.56 -23.95
C ALA A 65 -15.53 14.36 -22.78
N VAL A 66 -16.28 15.38 -22.30
CA VAL A 66 -15.92 16.13 -21.09
C VAL A 66 -15.96 15.23 -19.86
N TRP A 67 -16.89 14.26 -19.78
CA TRP A 67 -16.94 13.28 -18.69
C TRP A 67 -15.64 12.46 -18.62
N ILE A 68 -15.16 11.95 -19.77
CA ILE A 68 -13.89 11.21 -19.84
C ILE A 68 -12.72 12.13 -19.49
N TRP A 69 -12.64 13.31 -20.12
CA TRP A 69 -11.52 14.23 -19.91
C TRP A 69 -11.45 14.77 -18.47
N ASN A 70 -12.60 15.05 -17.85
CA ASN A 70 -12.68 15.55 -16.49
C ASN A 70 -12.40 14.48 -15.42
N SER A 71 -12.42 13.19 -15.78
CA SER A 71 -11.99 12.12 -14.87
C SER A 71 -10.49 12.13 -14.60
N MET A 72 -9.70 12.88 -15.38
CA MET A 72 -8.27 13.05 -15.18
C MET A 72 -7.91 14.53 -15.10
N HIS A 73 -6.85 14.84 -14.36
CA HIS A 73 -6.34 16.20 -14.24
C HIS A 73 -4.81 16.20 -14.25
N HIS A 74 -4.21 17.34 -14.57
CA HIS A 74 -2.78 17.51 -14.45
C HIS A 74 -2.34 17.33 -12.98
N PRO A 75 -1.16 16.76 -12.69
CA PRO A 75 -0.63 16.72 -11.33
C PRO A 75 -0.51 18.12 -10.72
N ILE A 76 -0.88 18.23 -9.44
CA ILE A 76 -0.83 19.47 -8.65
C ILE A 76 -0.19 19.19 -7.29
N GLY A 77 0.37 20.21 -6.65
CA GLY A 77 0.87 20.10 -5.28
C GLY A 77 2.20 19.36 -5.11
N THR A 78 2.93 19.07 -6.20
CA THR A 78 4.22 18.33 -6.16
C THR A 78 5.23 18.97 -5.19
N PHE A 79 5.35 20.29 -5.16
CA PHE A 79 6.25 20.99 -4.22
C PHE A 79 5.87 20.86 -2.74
N MET A 80 4.62 20.50 -2.46
CA MET A 80 4.13 20.20 -1.11
C MET A 80 4.11 18.70 -0.83
N GLY A 81 4.72 17.87 -1.70
CA GLY A 81 4.83 16.43 -1.53
C GLY A 81 3.56 15.67 -1.92
N SER A 82 2.77 16.21 -2.86
CA SER A 82 1.70 15.45 -3.51
C SER A 82 2.28 14.53 -4.58
N GLU A 83 2.48 13.27 -4.23
CA GLU A 83 3.01 12.25 -5.15
C GLU A 83 1.91 11.67 -6.06
N TYR A 84 0.66 11.63 -5.58
CA TYR A 84 -0.43 10.98 -6.29
C TYR A 84 -1.36 11.99 -6.95
N SER A 85 -1.62 11.82 -8.25
CA SER A 85 -2.70 12.51 -8.98
C SER A 85 -3.56 11.46 -9.68
N LEU A 86 -4.54 10.93 -8.96
CA LEU A 86 -5.28 9.73 -9.36
C LEU A 86 -6.49 10.00 -10.25
N GLY A 87 -6.93 11.26 -10.35
CA GLY A 87 -8.20 11.59 -11.00
C GLY A 87 -9.40 10.90 -10.33
N ASN A 88 -10.51 10.80 -11.06
CA ASN A 88 -11.72 10.10 -10.64
C ASN A 88 -11.79 8.75 -11.37
N TYR A 89 -11.35 7.70 -10.66
CA TYR A 89 -11.33 6.32 -11.12
C TYR A 89 -12.71 5.81 -11.58
N ASP A 90 -13.73 5.96 -10.73
CA ASP A 90 -15.08 5.46 -11.02
C ASP A 90 -15.72 6.20 -12.20
N GLN A 91 -15.47 7.51 -12.32
CA GLN A 91 -15.94 8.30 -13.45
C GLN A 91 -15.34 7.80 -14.77
N CYS A 92 -14.06 7.41 -14.76
CA CYS A 92 -13.40 6.86 -15.94
C CYS A 92 -14.02 5.52 -16.37
N LEU A 93 -14.17 4.58 -15.42
CA LEU A 93 -14.66 3.24 -15.72
C LEU A 93 -16.17 3.19 -16.03
N ASN A 94 -16.93 4.18 -15.56
CA ASN A 94 -18.35 4.31 -15.84
C ASN A 94 -18.65 5.36 -16.92
N ALA A 95 -17.71 5.59 -17.84
CA ALA A 95 -17.90 6.54 -18.93
C ALA A 95 -19.10 6.15 -19.82
N PRO A 96 -19.92 7.12 -20.27
CA PRO A 96 -21.11 6.87 -21.08
C PRO A 96 -20.74 6.52 -22.54
N SER A 97 -20.20 5.31 -22.73
CA SER A 97 -19.62 4.82 -24.00
C SER A 97 -20.59 4.81 -25.17
N ASN A 98 -21.89 4.66 -24.92
CA ASN A 98 -22.93 4.57 -25.96
C ASN A 98 -23.18 5.90 -26.70
N TYR A 99 -22.66 7.02 -26.22
CA TYR A 99 -22.85 8.35 -26.84
C TYR A 99 -21.68 8.78 -27.73
N ALA A 100 -20.61 8.00 -27.77
CA ALA A 100 -19.48 8.23 -28.67
C ALA A 100 -19.74 7.56 -30.03
N ASP A 101 -19.37 8.24 -31.12
CA ASP A 101 -19.31 7.68 -32.47
C ASP A 101 -17.88 7.82 -33.03
N PRO A 102 -17.11 6.73 -33.21
CA PRO A 102 -17.45 5.34 -32.86
C PRO A 102 -17.60 5.13 -31.35
N LYS A 103 -18.21 4.01 -30.92
CA LYS A 103 -18.31 3.66 -29.50
C LYS A 103 -16.92 3.51 -28.88
N ILE A 104 -16.61 4.34 -27.87
CA ILE A 104 -15.33 4.32 -27.15
C ILE A 104 -15.53 3.68 -25.78
N VAL A 105 -14.87 2.54 -25.56
CA VAL A 105 -14.70 1.94 -24.22
C VAL A 105 -13.46 2.57 -23.59
N THR A 106 -13.55 2.96 -22.33
CA THR A 106 -12.45 3.56 -21.58
C THR A 106 -11.65 2.51 -20.80
N GLN A 107 -10.45 2.88 -20.41
CA GLN A 107 -9.64 2.19 -19.41
C GLN A 107 -8.98 3.21 -18.50
N TYR A 108 -8.88 2.87 -17.22
CA TYR A 108 -8.11 3.63 -16.24
C TYR A 108 -6.69 3.09 -16.22
N CYS A 109 -5.68 3.93 -16.44
CA CYS A 109 -4.28 3.55 -16.35
C CYS A 109 -3.58 4.32 -15.24
N LEU A 110 -2.72 3.62 -14.50
CA LEU A 110 -1.83 4.20 -13.51
C LEU A 110 -0.40 4.20 -14.06
N ALA A 111 0.27 5.34 -14.02
CA ALA A 111 1.65 5.49 -14.50
C ALA A 111 2.52 6.24 -13.49
N ASP A 112 3.77 5.84 -13.38
CA ASP A 112 4.80 6.55 -12.62
C ASP A 112 5.59 7.45 -13.56
N ILE A 113 5.80 8.68 -13.12
CA ILE A 113 6.43 9.74 -13.90
C ILE A 113 7.60 10.28 -13.10
N GLN A 114 8.79 10.07 -13.66
CA GLN A 114 10.01 10.69 -13.17
C GLN A 114 10.19 12.04 -13.86
N LEU A 115 10.20 13.14 -13.09
CA LEU A 115 10.23 14.50 -13.64
C LEU A 115 11.60 14.91 -14.20
N THR A 116 12.68 14.32 -13.68
CA THR A 116 14.04 14.54 -14.15
C THR A 116 14.93 13.32 -13.85
N VAL A 117 15.95 13.12 -14.69
CA VAL A 117 17.02 12.15 -14.47
C VAL A 117 18.01 12.64 -13.40
N LYS A 118 18.03 13.95 -13.08
CA LYS A 118 18.93 14.52 -12.08
C LYS A 118 18.61 13.96 -10.69
N GLN A 119 19.63 13.44 -10.03
CA GLN A 119 19.56 12.97 -8.64
C GLN A 119 20.40 13.86 -7.74
N ASN A 120 19.98 13.98 -6.47
CA ASN A 120 20.67 14.72 -5.42
C ASN A 120 20.84 16.22 -5.75
N GLY A 121 19.73 16.93 -5.90
CA GLY A 121 19.76 18.40 -5.99
C GLY A 121 20.44 19.02 -4.76
N ASP A 122 21.46 19.84 -4.98
CA ASP A 122 22.30 20.43 -3.93
C ASP A 122 21.62 21.57 -3.16
N ASP A 123 20.53 22.14 -3.68
CA ASP A 123 19.91 23.35 -3.15
C ASP A 123 18.37 23.32 -3.23
N LYS A 124 17.70 23.53 -2.09
CA LYS A 124 16.24 23.77 -2.00
C LYS A 124 15.91 25.27 -2.00
N SER A 125 16.75 26.07 -2.64
CA SER A 125 16.51 27.50 -2.79
C SER A 125 15.28 27.74 -3.67
N MET A 126 14.40 28.61 -3.18
CA MET A 126 13.26 29.12 -3.96
C MET A 126 13.68 29.99 -5.14
N LEU A 127 14.96 30.36 -5.21
CA LEU A 127 15.58 31.09 -6.31
C LEU A 127 16.31 30.17 -7.30
N GLY A 128 16.37 28.86 -7.02
CA GLY A 128 17.01 27.85 -7.87
C GLY A 128 16.11 27.36 -9.01
N SER A 129 16.59 26.35 -9.75
CA SER A 129 15.79 25.72 -10.79
C SER A 129 14.78 24.73 -10.20
N THR A 130 13.65 24.52 -10.88
CA THR A 130 12.66 23.52 -10.45
C THR A 130 13.25 22.11 -10.43
N GLU A 131 14.15 21.81 -11.36
CA GLU A 131 14.84 20.52 -11.46
C GLU A 131 15.70 20.24 -10.22
N ASP A 132 16.42 21.24 -9.72
CA ASP A 132 17.19 21.15 -8.46
C ASP A 132 16.27 20.93 -7.26
N TYR A 133 15.15 21.65 -7.22
CA TYR A 133 14.21 21.57 -6.10
C TYR A 133 13.55 20.19 -6.01
N VAL A 134 13.05 19.64 -7.12
CA VAL A 134 12.36 18.33 -7.10
C VAL A 134 13.33 17.16 -6.95
N SER A 135 14.59 17.30 -7.39
CA SER A 135 15.62 16.27 -7.20
C SER A 135 16.21 16.24 -5.78
N ALA A 136 15.88 17.22 -4.93
CA ALA A 136 16.30 17.26 -3.53
C ALA A 136 15.28 16.57 -2.61
N LYS A 137 15.70 15.47 -1.96
CA LYS A 137 14.86 14.74 -0.99
C LYS A 137 14.50 15.58 0.23
N THR A 138 13.33 15.35 0.85
CA THR A 138 12.98 16.01 2.13
C THR A 138 13.90 15.57 3.27
N GLU A 139 13.85 16.25 4.43
CA GLU A 139 14.66 15.90 5.61
C GLU A 139 14.42 14.46 6.09
N ILE A 140 13.26 13.88 5.77
CA ILE A 140 12.94 12.47 6.06
C ILE A 140 12.94 11.57 4.83
N GLY A 141 13.57 12.00 3.73
CA GLY A 141 13.85 11.16 2.57
C GLY A 141 12.77 11.12 1.48
N ARG A 142 11.64 11.83 1.63
CA ARG A 142 10.57 11.86 0.61
C ARG A 142 11.10 12.36 -0.73
N ASP A 143 10.73 11.64 -1.79
CA ASP A 143 11.03 12.01 -3.17
C ASP A 143 9.96 12.98 -3.73
N LEU A 144 10.39 14.07 -4.36
CA LEU A 144 9.52 15.03 -5.04
C LEU A 144 9.63 14.93 -6.57
N ASN A 145 10.56 14.10 -7.06
CA ASN A 145 10.85 13.88 -8.47
C ASN A 145 9.96 12.79 -9.09
N LYS A 146 9.12 12.15 -8.29
CA LYS A 146 8.21 11.08 -8.73
C LYS A 146 6.75 11.51 -8.58
N ILE A 147 5.94 11.23 -9.59
CA ILE A 147 4.49 11.41 -9.56
C ILE A 147 3.81 10.13 -10.06
N THR A 148 2.83 9.65 -9.31
CA THR A 148 1.90 8.61 -9.76
C THR A 148 0.68 9.29 -10.40
N TRP A 149 0.51 9.17 -11.72
CA TRP A 149 -0.57 9.77 -12.49
C TRP A 149 -1.59 8.72 -12.97
N GLY A 150 -2.83 8.87 -12.51
CA GLY A 150 -4.01 8.17 -13.01
C GLY A 150 -4.63 8.88 -14.21
N THR A 151 -4.83 8.16 -15.31
CA THR A 151 -5.38 8.70 -16.56
C THR A 151 -6.51 7.84 -17.11
N CYS A 152 -7.43 8.47 -17.84
CA CYS A 152 -8.55 7.79 -18.47
C CYS A 152 -8.45 7.87 -19.99
N LEU A 153 -8.16 6.73 -20.62
CA LEU A 153 -7.87 6.66 -22.05
C LEU A 153 -8.75 5.61 -22.74
N PRO A 154 -8.84 5.61 -24.07
CA PRO A 154 -9.51 4.53 -24.81
C PRO A 154 -8.89 3.16 -24.48
N SER A 155 -9.71 2.11 -24.39
CA SER A 155 -9.28 0.74 -24.13
C SER A 155 -8.42 0.14 -25.26
N THR A 156 -8.36 0.80 -26.41
CA THR A 156 -7.48 0.44 -27.53
C THR A 156 -6.02 0.84 -27.30
N CYS A 157 -5.74 1.67 -26.30
CA CYS A 157 -4.38 2.11 -25.98
C CYS A 157 -3.58 1.03 -25.25
N LYS A 158 -2.39 0.70 -25.77
CA LYS A 158 -1.40 -0.12 -25.06
C LYS A 158 -0.51 0.78 -24.18
N ALA A 159 0.26 0.18 -23.27
CA ALA A 159 1.16 0.90 -22.36
C ALA A 159 2.07 1.93 -23.07
N GLU A 160 2.62 1.58 -24.24
CA GLU A 160 3.45 2.49 -25.04
C GLU A 160 2.68 3.73 -25.52
N SER A 161 1.46 3.54 -26.02
CA SER A 161 0.58 4.63 -26.44
C SER A 161 0.15 5.52 -25.28
N VAL A 162 -0.15 4.91 -24.12
CA VAL A 162 -0.48 5.62 -22.88
C VAL A 162 0.68 6.53 -22.46
N SER A 163 1.91 6.02 -22.48
CA SER A 163 3.13 6.78 -22.18
C SER A 163 3.28 8.00 -23.11
N LYS A 164 3.08 7.81 -24.43
CA LYS A 164 3.08 8.91 -25.41
C LYS A 164 2.02 9.98 -25.13
N ILE A 165 0.79 9.56 -24.79
CA ILE A 165 -0.30 10.50 -24.48
C ILE A 165 0.01 11.29 -23.21
N LEU A 166 0.46 10.62 -22.15
CA LEU A 166 0.84 11.26 -20.89
C LEU A 166 1.99 12.26 -21.09
N LYS A 167 2.95 11.94 -21.95
CA LYS A 167 4.03 12.85 -22.35
C LYS A 167 3.49 14.12 -23.02
N ALA A 168 2.56 13.99 -23.97
CA ALA A 168 1.92 15.14 -24.60
C ALA A 168 1.08 15.96 -23.59
N MET A 169 0.42 15.30 -22.64
CA MET A 169 -0.34 15.95 -21.57
C MET A 169 0.57 16.69 -20.58
N TYR A 170 1.72 16.11 -20.24
CA TYR A 170 2.74 16.74 -19.39
C TYR A 170 3.29 18.02 -20.02
N PHE A 171 3.64 17.99 -21.30
CA PHE A 171 4.16 19.18 -22.00
C PHE A 171 3.13 20.30 -22.18
N ALA A 172 1.85 20.03 -21.96
CA ALA A 172 0.85 21.10 -21.92
C ALA A 172 0.94 21.95 -20.63
N ASN A 173 1.58 21.44 -19.57
CA ASN A 173 1.86 22.17 -18.34
C ASN A 173 3.10 21.60 -17.61
N PRO A 174 4.30 21.73 -18.21
CA PRO A 174 5.49 21.04 -17.73
C PRO A 174 5.92 21.56 -16.36
N LEU A 175 6.31 20.64 -15.47
CA LEU A 175 6.86 20.97 -14.15
C LEU A 175 8.37 21.23 -14.22
N THR A 176 9.08 20.53 -15.08
CA THR A 176 10.53 20.67 -15.32
C THR A 176 10.77 20.91 -16.81
N PRO A 177 11.92 21.49 -17.18
CA PRO A 177 12.30 21.61 -18.59
C PRO A 177 12.73 20.27 -19.22
N SER A 178 12.87 19.23 -18.40
CA SER A 178 13.40 17.92 -18.80
C SER A 178 12.30 17.01 -19.33
N ASP A 179 12.69 16.08 -20.19
CA ASP A 179 11.79 15.05 -20.72
C ASP A 179 11.47 14.03 -19.61
N PRO A 180 10.21 13.82 -19.23
CA PRO A 180 9.87 12.89 -18.16
C PRO A 180 10.02 11.44 -18.62
N GLU A 181 10.50 10.58 -17.71
CA GLU A 181 10.41 9.13 -17.90
C GLU A 181 9.06 8.64 -17.39
N ILE A 182 8.29 7.97 -18.25
CA ILE A 182 6.92 7.53 -17.94
C ILE A 182 6.83 6.02 -18.05
N LEU A 183 6.60 5.37 -16.91
CA LEU A 183 6.39 3.93 -16.79
C LEU A 183 4.92 3.66 -16.48
N VAL A 184 4.22 2.96 -17.37
CA VAL A 184 2.83 2.54 -17.14
C VAL A 184 2.84 1.27 -16.31
N ASP A 185 2.21 1.32 -15.13
CA ASP A 185 2.18 0.23 -14.16
C ASP A 185 1.07 -0.77 -14.50
N TYR A 186 -0.19 -0.30 -14.54
CA TYR A 186 -1.31 -1.13 -14.94
C TYR A 186 -2.43 -0.32 -15.60
N CYS A 187 -3.30 -1.02 -16.34
CA CYS A 187 -4.52 -0.47 -16.90
C CYS A 187 -5.71 -1.40 -16.66
N GLN A 188 -6.86 -0.83 -16.31
CA GLN A 188 -8.11 -1.52 -16.08
C GLN A 188 -9.18 -1.06 -17.07
N VAL A 189 -9.67 -1.99 -17.87
CA VAL A 189 -10.69 -1.72 -18.89
C VAL A 189 -12.07 -1.66 -18.25
N ALA A 190 -12.86 -0.65 -18.64
CA ALA A 190 -14.25 -0.49 -18.22
C ALA A 190 -15.10 -1.71 -18.58
N GLY A 191 -15.89 -2.21 -17.62
CA GLY A 191 -16.79 -3.33 -17.83
C GLY A 191 -16.11 -4.69 -18.01
N ARG A 192 -14.80 -4.81 -17.75
CA ARG A 192 -14.11 -6.11 -17.77
C ARG A 192 -14.53 -6.95 -16.57
N GLU A 193 -14.93 -8.19 -16.81
CA GLU A 193 -15.20 -9.17 -15.75
C GLU A 193 -13.90 -9.66 -15.12
N LEU A 194 -13.90 -9.86 -13.80
CA LEU A 194 -12.76 -10.39 -13.07
C LEU A 194 -12.60 -11.88 -13.33
N GLU A 195 -11.40 -12.28 -13.76
CA GLU A 195 -11.03 -13.68 -13.91
C GLU A 195 -10.38 -14.18 -12.61
N TYR A 196 -11.02 -15.15 -11.97
CA TYR A 196 -10.55 -15.73 -10.71
C TYR A 196 -9.55 -16.86 -10.95
N SER A 197 -8.45 -16.86 -10.19
CA SER A 197 -7.44 -17.91 -10.24
C SER A 197 -7.92 -19.24 -9.63
N PHE A 198 -7.23 -20.34 -9.96
CA PHE A 198 -7.44 -21.63 -9.29
C PHE A 198 -7.29 -21.52 -7.76
N GLY A 199 -6.32 -20.73 -7.29
CA GLY A 199 -6.08 -20.51 -5.86
C GLY A 199 -7.30 -19.88 -5.17
N PHE A 200 -7.96 -18.93 -5.82
CA PHE A 200 -9.19 -18.31 -5.31
C PHE A 200 -10.29 -19.35 -5.09
N TYR A 201 -10.59 -20.17 -6.11
CA TYR A 201 -11.61 -21.22 -5.98
C TYR A 201 -11.23 -22.26 -4.94
N ALA A 202 -9.95 -22.66 -4.87
CA ALA A 202 -9.46 -23.59 -3.84
C ALA A 202 -9.66 -23.02 -2.43
N PHE A 203 -9.39 -21.74 -2.21
CA PHE A 203 -9.64 -21.07 -0.93
C PHE A 203 -11.14 -21.02 -0.59
N VAL A 204 -11.98 -20.63 -1.55
CA VAL A 204 -13.44 -20.59 -1.36
C VAL A 204 -13.98 -21.98 -0.99
N ILE A 205 -13.54 -23.04 -1.67
CA ILE A 205 -13.90 -24.43 -1.34
C ILE A 205 -13.42 -24.79 0.07
N LEU A 206 -12.19 -24.45 0.46
CA LEU A 206 -11.66 -24.70 1.80
C LEU A 206 -12.53 -24.02 2.88
N ILE A 207 -12.85 -22.73 2.73
CA ILE A 207 -13.68 -22.02 3.71
C ILE A 207 -15.10 -22.58 3.74
N THR A 208 -15.68 -22.86 2.57
CA THR A 208 -17.04 -23.40 2.45
C THR A 208 -17.14 -24.78 3.11
N THR A 209 -16.16 -25.65 2.89
CA THR A 209 -16.12 -26.98 3.53
C THR A 209 -15.93 -26.90 5.04
N LEU A 210 -15.12 -25.96 5.55
CA LEU A 210 -14.99 -25.71 6.98
C LEU A 210 -16.29 -25.20 7.62
N VAL A 211 -16.99 -24.29 6.93
CA VAL A 211 -18.31 -23.79 7.38
C VAL A 211 -19.33 -24.91 7.41
N ILE A 212 -19.46 -25.69 6.33
CA ILE A 212 -20.38 -26.84 6.26
C ILE A 212 -20.05 -27.84 7.36
N THR A 213 -18.78 -28.23 7.53
CA THR A 213 -18.34 -29.17 8.57
C THR A 213 -18.70 -28.66 9.97
N SER A 214 -18.55 -27.35 10.22
CA SER A 214 -18.90 -26.73 11.49
C SER A 214 -20.41 -26.72 11.75
N LEU A 215 -21.22 -26.41 10.73
CA LEU A 215 -22.67 -26.44 10.82
C LEU A 215 -23.21 -27.86 11.03
N THR A 216 -22.74 -28.83 10.22
CA THR A 216 -23.12 -30.25 10.35
C THR A 216 -22.69 -30.81 11.71
N SER A 217 -21.46 -30.54 12.16
CA SER A 217 -21.00 -30.98 13.48
C SER A 217 -21.81 -30.37 14.62
N THR A 218 -22.21 -29.10 14.48
CA THR A 218 -23.07 -28.42 15.46
C THR A 218 -24.46 -29.06 15.51
N TYR A 219 -25.05 -29.35 14.35
CA TYR A 219 -26.35 -30.04 14.25
C TYR A 219 -26.30 -31.44 14.90
N LEU A 220 -25.33 -32.27 14.49
CA LEU A 220 -25.15 -33.62 15.04
C LEU A 220 -24.91 -33.60 16.55
N HIS A 221 -24.14 -32.63 17.05
CA HIS A 221 -23.88 -32.49 18.48
C HIS A 221 -25.15 -32.17 19.30
N ILE A 222 -26.15 -31.49 18.72
CA ILE A 222 -27.36 -31.07 19.43
C ILE A 222 -28.46 -32.13 19.34
N PHE A 223 -28.64 -32.76 18.17
CA PHE A 223 -29.87 -33.52 17.87
C PHE A 223 -29.68 -35.04 17.76
N VAL A 224 -28.45 -35.55 17.68
CA VAL A 224 -28.21 -36.98 17.37
C VAL A 224 -27.39 -37.68 18.45
N THR A 225 -27.80 -38.89 18.82
CA THR A 225 -27.06 -39.79 19.72
C THR A 225 -25.78 -40.28 19.04
N LYS A 226 -24.66 -40.15 19.74
CA LYS A 226 -23.31 -40.11 19.15
C LYS A 226 -22.78 -41.49 18.73
N PRO A 227 -22.19 -41.64 17.54
CA PRO A 227 -21.23 -42.71 17.27
C PRO A 227 -19.89 -42.39 17.96
N GLU A 228 -19.33 -43.33 18.73
CA GLU A 228 -18.07 -43.13 19.50
C GLU A 228 -16.89 -42.70 18.61
N ALA A 229 -16.79 -43.25 17.39
CA ALA A 229 -15.68 -42.99 16.47
C ALA A 229 -15.61 -41.53 15.97
N LEU A 230 -16.75 -40.86 15.79
CA LEU A 230 -16.82 -39.48 15.25
C LEU A 230 -16.94 -38.40 16.34
N GLN A 231 -17.07 -38.81 17.59
CA GLN A 231 -17.33 -37.90 18.70
C GLN A 231 -16.24 -36.84 18.88
N GLY A 232 -14.97 -37.18 18.62
CA GLY A 232 -13.85 -36.25 18.69
C GLY A 232 -13.97 -35.12 17.66
N ILE A 233 -14.20 -35.46 16.40
CA ILE A 233 -14.30 -34.51 15.27
C ILE A 233 -15.55 -33.64 15.44
N ILE A 234 -16.71 -34.25 15.71
CA ILE A 234 -17.97 -33.52 15.92
C ILE A 234 -17.83 -32.52 17.07
N SER A 235 -17.15 -32.91 18.15
CA SER A 235 -16.90 -32.01 19.27
C SER A 235 -15.95 -30.87 18.92
N ALA A 236 -14.93 -31.11 18.08
CA ALA A 236 -13.94 -30.11 17.70
C ALA A 236 -14.54 -29.01 16.79
N PHE A 237 -15.50 -29.35 15.93
CA PHE A 237 -16.16 -28.42 15.00
C PHE A 237 -17.53 -27.91 15.48
N SER A 238 -18.01 -28.33 16.66
CA SER A 238 -19.28 -27.85 17.22
C SER A 238 -19.18 -26.39 17.69
N LEU A 239 -19.84 -25.49 16.97
CA LEU A 239 -19.88 -24.06 17.28
C LEU A 239 -20.48 -23.81 18.66
N LYS A 240 -21.55 -24.51 19.05
CA LYS A 240 -22.19 -24.36 20.37
C LYS A 240 -21.23 -24.72 21.51
N ARG A 241 -20.48 -25.83 21.35
CA ARG A 241 -19.51 -26.27 22.35
C ARG A 241 -18.32 -25.30 22.41
N ASN A 242 -17.76 -24.95 21.26
CA ASN A 242 -16.62 -24.04 21.17
C ASN A 242 -16.97 -22.64 21.68
N TRP A 243 -18.17 -22.14 21.40
CA TRP A 243 -18.67 -20.87 21.96
C TRP A 243 -18.74 -20.92 23.49
N LYS A 244 -19.34 -21.97 24.06
CA LYS A 244 -19.38 -22.15 25.52
C LYS A 244 -17.98 -22.23 26.14
N SER A 245 -17.02 -22.82 25.42
CA SER A 245 -15.62 -22.86 25.86
C SER A 245 -14.93 -21.50 25.73
N LEU A 246 -15.23 -20.74 24.67
CA LEU A 246 -14.63 -19.43 24.37
C LEU A 246 -15.11 -18.36 25.37
N THR A 247 -16.38 -18.41 25.77
CA THR A 247 -16.96 -17.48 26.75
C THR A 247 -16.78 -17.92 28.19
N LYS A 248 -16.10 -19.04 28.44
CA LYS A 248 -15.85 -19.52 29.80
C LYS A 248 -14.69 -18.73 30.40
N SER A 249 -14.97 -17.92 31.41
CA SER A 249 -13.92 -17.33 32.25
C SER A 249 -13.19 -18.43 33.03
N SER A 250 -11.85 -18.38 33.05
CA SER A 250 -11.03 -19.29 33.83
C SER A 250 -10.47 -18.56 35.05
N ASP A 251 -10.54 -19.19 36.22
CA ASP A 251 -10.00 -18.64 37.46
C ASP A 251 -8.45 -18.51 37.44
N ASP A 252 -7.78 -19.20 36.51
CA ASP A 252 -6.33 -19.14 36.31
C ASP A 252 -5.86 -17.95 35.45
N GLU A 253 -6.80 -17.19 34.88
CA GLU A 253 -6.50 -16.05 34.01
C GLU A 253 -6.21 -14.77 34.80
N ILE A 254 -5.15 -14.07 34.37
CA ILE A 254 -4.80 -12.76 34.92
C ILE A 254 -5.62 -11.72 34.15
N GLY A 255 -6.81 -11.37 34.68
CA GLY A 255 -7.80 -10.55 33.98
C GLY A 255 -7.26 -9.21 33.44
N ILE A 256 -6.36 -8.55 34.18
CA ILE A 256 -5.71 -7.31 33.72
C ILE A 256 -4.92 -7.52 32.42
N LEU A 257 -4.23 -8.66 32.26
CA LEU A 257 -3.49 -8.97 31.04
C LEU A 257 -4.43 -9.20 29.86
N SER A 258 -5.60 -9.82 30.09
CA SER A 258 -6.60 -10.01 29.05
C SER A 258 -7.16 -8.68 28.56
N PHE A 259 -7.49 -7.75 29.47
CA PHE A 259 -7.89 -6.39 29.11
C PHE A 259 -6.79 -5.64 28.35
N THR A 260 -5.55 -5.69 28.85
CA THR A 260 -4.40 -5.05 28.21
C THR A 260 -4.21 -5.57 26.78
N LYS A 261 -4.32 -6.87 26.53
CA LYS A 261 -4.22 -7.44 25.16
C LYS A 261 -5.28 -6.88 24.22
N VAL A 262 -6.53 -6.76 24.67
CA VAL A 262 -7.61 -6.20 23.84
C VAL A 262 -7.32 -4.74 23.48
N PHE A 263 -6.90 -3.96 24.47
CA PHE A 263 -6.51 -2.57 24.25
C PHE A 263 -5.34 -2.43 23.27
N LEU A 264 -4.26 -3.21 23.46
CA LEU A 264 -3.09 -3.20 22.59
C LEU A 264 -3.42 -3.67 21.17
N ALA A 265 -4.29 -4.67 21.01
CA ALA A 265 -4.74 -5.12 19.69
C ALA A 265 -5.53 -4.02 18.97
N GLY A 266 -6.47 -3.36 19.66
CA GLY A 266 -7.22 -2.24 19.10
C GLY A 266 -6.33 -1.06 18.70
N PHE A 267 -5.38 -0.70 19.58
CA PHE A 267 -4.39 0.33 19.27
C PHE A 267 -3.52 -0.06 18.07
N ALA A 268 -3.01 -1.29 18.01
CA ALA A 268 -2.22 -1.76 16.89
C ALA A 268 -2.98 -1.68 15.56
N VAL A 269 -4.26 -2.10 15.53
CA VAL A 269 -5.11 -1.98 14.34
C VAL A 269 -5.25 -0.51 13.93
N ALA A 270 -5.60 0.38 14.87
CA ALA A 270 -5.76 1.80 14.59
C ALA A 270 -4.48 2.44 14.03
N THR A 271 -3.32 2.12 14.61
CA THR A 271 -2.03 2.63 14.15
C THR A 271 -1.67 2.10 12.76
N HIS A 272 -1.93 0.82 12.45
CA HIS A 272 -1.69 0.27 11.12
C HIS A 272 -2.64 0.85 10.08
N THR A 273 -3.91 1.07 10.41
CA THR A 273 -4.83 1.78 9.52
C THR A 273 -4.32 3.19 9.22
N ALA A 274 -3.95 3.96 10.24
CA ALA A 274 -3.37 5.28 10.05
C ALA A 274 -2.06 5.24 9.22
N PHE A 275 -1.24 4.20 9.40
CA PHE A 275 -0.02 3.98 8.64
C PHE A 275 -0.31 3.79 7.13
N PHE A 276 -1.24 2.91 6.77
CA PHE A 276 -1.61 2.69 5.37
C PHE A 276 -2.27 3.91 4.72
N GLU A 277 -3.08 4.67 5.47
CA GLU A 277 -3.63 5.94 5.00
C GLU A 277 -2.52 6.97 4.70
N VAL A 278 -1.45 6.98 5.52
CA VAL A 278 -0.32 7.89 5.34
C VAL A 278 0.60 7.49 4.18
N MET A 279 0.77 6.18 3.93
CA MET A 279 1.46 5.70 2.72
C MET A 279 0.63 5.90 1.45
N GLY A 280 -0.66 6.13 1.60
CA GLY A 280 -1.57 6.42 0.50
C GLY A 280 -1.44 7.86 -0.03
N PRO A 281 -2.42 8.28 -0.85
CA PRO A 281 -2.42 9.60 -1.48
C PRO A 281 -2.52 10.75 -0.45
N ILE A 282 -1.39 11.42 -0.17
CA ILE A 282 -1.35 12.66 0.61
C ILE A 282 -1.04 13.85 -0.31
N SER A 283 -1.86 14.90 -0.26
CA SER A 283 -1.64 16.13 -1.05
C SER A 283 -0.63 17.11 -0.44
N ASN A 284 -0.33 16.99 0.85
CA ASN A 284 0.54 17.87 1.61
C ASN A 284 1.62 17.08 2.40
N GLY A 285 2.31 16.17 1.71
CA GLY A 285 3.35 15.31 2.28
C GLY A 285 4.45 16.07 3.00
N VAL A 286 4.92 17.21 2.48
CA VAL A 286 5.97 18.04 3.11
C VAL A 286 5.53 18.60 4.46
N HIS A 287 4.25 18.96 4.62
CA HIS A 287 3.73 19.38 5.92
C HIS A 287 3.67 18.21 6.90
N PHE A 288 3.26 17.04 6.43
CA PHE A 288 3.25 15.82 7.23
C PHE A 288 4.66 15.46 7.70
N ASP A 289 5.67 15.56 6.83
CA ASP A 289 7.07 15.36 7.17
C ASP A 289 7.52 16.28 8.33
N LYS A 290 7.13 17.56 8.29
CA LYS A 290 7.40 18.52 9.38
C LYS A 290 6.70 18.11 10.69
N LEU A 291 5.48 17.59 10.62
CA LEU A 291 4.77 17.09 11.80
C LEU A 291 5.47 15.86 12.41
N LEU A 292 6.05 15.01 11.57
CA LEU A 292 6.86 13.86 12.02
C LEU A 292 8.17 14.29 12.67
N LEU A 293 8.80 15.36 12.18
CA LEU A 293 10.03 15.91 12.75
C LEU A 293 9.79 16.77 14.01
N GLU A 294 8.56 17.21 14.25
CA GLU A 294 8.23 18.02 15.44
C GLU A 294 8.44 17.21 16.72
N THR A 295 9.47 17.54 17.50
CA THR A 295 9.84 16.84 18.74
C THR A 295 9.42 17.57 20.01
N LYS A 296 8.91 18.80 19.94
CA LYS A 296 8.61 19.59 21.16
C LYS A 296 7.41 19.08 21.94
N ASN A 297 6.51 18.34 21.30
CA ASN A 297 5.32 17.80 21.95
C ASN A 297 5.56 16.34 22.37
N PRO A 298 5.67 16.05 23.68
CA PRO A 298 5.99 14.71 24.16
C PRO A 298 4.88 13.70 23.87
N ILE A 299 3.61 14.12 23.85
CA ILE A 299 2.47 13.25 23.53
C ILE A 299 2.53 12.85 22.05
N LYS A 300 2.78 13.81 21.16
CA LYS A 300 2.92 13.51 19.72
C LYS A 300 4.11 12.59 19.46
N ASN A 301 5.22 12.76 20.16
CA ASN A 301 6.36 11.84 20.03
C ASN A 301 6.04 10.42 20.53
N ALA A 302 5.35 10.30 21.66
CA ALA A 302 4.94 8.98 22.17
C ALA A 302 4.04 8.23 21.18
N LEU A 303 3.16 8.95 20.47
CA LEU A 303 2.28 8.37 19.45
C LEU A 303 3.00 7.93 18.16
N LYS A 304 4.26 8.34 17.93
CA LYS A 304 5.08 7.89 16.79
C LYS A 304 5.64 6.47 16.99
N HIS A 305 5.63 5.94 18.22
CA HIS A 305 6.11 4.60 18.53
C HIS A 305 5.05 3.54 18.15
N ILE A 306 5.01 3.20 16.87
CA ILE A 306 4.12 2.16 16.30
C ILE A 306 4.47 0.77 16.84
N ASP A 307 5.70 0.58 17.28
CA ASP A 307 6.28 -0.62 17.89
C ASP A 307 5.77 -0.89 19.32
N PHE A 308 5.30 0.15 20.03
CA PHE A 308 4.85 0.05 21.42
C PHE A 308 3.88 -1.12 21.71
N PRO A 309 2.84 -1.38 20.90
CA PRO A 309 1.92 -2.48 21.16
C PRO A 309 2.60 -3.85 21.07
N VAL A 310 3.48 -4.01 20.08
CA VAL A 310 4.15 -5.27 19.79
C VAL A 310 5.11 -5.63 20.94
N ASP A 311 5.88 -4.65 21.44
CA ASP A 311 6.77 -4.84 22.59
C ASP A 311 6.01 -5.30 23.84
N ASN A 312 4.85 -4.69 24.11
CA ASN A 312 4.00 -5.10 25.21
C ASN A 312 3.43 -6.52 25.00
N PHE A 313 3.07 -6.90 23.76
CA PHE A 313 2.68 -8.27 23.45
C PHE A 313 3.81 -9.26 23.70
N PHE A 314 5.05 -8.95 23.31
CA PHE A 314 6.21 -9.80 23.60
C PHE A 314 6.48 -9.93 25.10
N LEU A 315 6.33 -8.84 25.87
CA LEU A 315 6.47 -8.87 27.32
C LEU A 315 5.43 -9.80 27.97
N ILE A 316 4.15 -9.64 27.60
CA ILE A 316 3.07 -10.48 28.12
C ILE A 316 3.29 -11.94 27.72
N SER A 317 3.70 -12.18 26.48
CA SER A 317 4.01 -13.50 25.93
C SER A 317 5.16 -14.18 26.71
N GLY A 318 6.24 -13.46 26.98
CA GLY A 318 7.39 -13.92 27.76
C GLY A 318 7.03 -14.21 29.22
N LEU A 319 6.22 -13.35 29.85
CA LEU A 319 5.73 -13.57 31.22
C LEU A 319 4.90 -14.86 31.33
N LEU A 320 3.97 -15.07 30.38
CA LEU A 320 3.13 -16.28 30.37
C LEU A 320 3.94 -17.55 30.07
N LEU A 321 4.95 -17.46 29.21
CA LEU A 321 5.90 -18.54 28.96
C LEU A 321 6.67 -18.89 30.25
N ALA A 322 7.25 -17.89 30.93
CA ALA A 322 7.98 -18.09 32.16
C ALA A 322 7.12 -18.71 33.26
N LYS A 323 5.89 -18.21 33.46
CA LYS A 323 4.91 -18.79 34.39
C LYS A 323 4.64 -20.27 34.06
N SER A 324 4.36 -20.58 32.80
CA SER A 324 4.06 -21.96 32.36
C SER A 324 5.23 -22.92 32.58
N LEU A 325 6.46 -22.47 32.32
CA LEU A 325 7.68 -23.25 32.52
C LEU A 325 7.97 -23.46 34.01
N LEU A 326 7.84 -22.42 34.84
CA LEU A 326 8.08 -22.50 36.29
C LEU A 326 7.06 -23.38 37.00
N GLU A 327 5.79 -23.33 36.60
CA GLU A 327 4.72 -24.20 37.11
C GLU A 327 4.84 -25.65 36.58
N LYS A 328 5.78 -25.94 35.67
CA LYS A 328 5.99 -27.25 35.04
C LYS A 328 4.73 -27.85 34.42
N LYS A 329 3.80 -26.99 33.95
CA LYS A 329 2.51 -27.40 33.38
C LYS A 329 2.66 -28.35 32.18
N LYS A 330 3.73 -28.19 31.40
CA LYS A 330 4.08 -29.07 30.26
C LYS A 330 5.60 -29.24 30.17
N LYS A 331 6.05 -30.32 29.53
CA LYS A 331 7.45 -30.46 29.13
C LYS A 331 7.82 -29.29 28.19
N PRO A 332 8.95 -28.59 28.38
CA PRO A 332 9.26 -27.36 27.64
C PRO A 332 9.18 -27.51 26.12
N LEU A 333 9.78 -28.58 25.57
CA LEU A 333 9.76 -28.86 24.12
C LEU A 333 8.35 -29.17 23.58
N VAL A 334 7.54 -29.90 24.35
CA VAL A 334 6.13 -30.16 23.99
C VAL A 334 5.32 -28.86 24.02
N GLY A 335 5.64 -27.94 24.94
CA GLY A 335 5.08 -26.59 24.96
C GLY A 335 5.39 -25.82 23.67
N LEU A 336 6.64 -25.85 23.22
CA LEU A 336 7.07 -25.20 21.97
C LEU A 336 6.40 -25.77 20.73
N VAL A 337 6.34 -27.10 20.60
CA VAL A 337 5.69 -27.74 19.45
C VAL A 337 4.20 -27.39 19.39
N ASN A 338 3.50 -27.44 20.53
CA ASN A 338 2.11 -27.01 20.60
C ASN A 338 1.92 -25.53 20.23
N ARG A 339 2.86 -24.68 20.67
CA ARG A 339 2.85 -23.26 20.34
C ARG A 339 3.05 -23.02 18.84
N TYR A 340 3.98 -23.74 18.21
CA TYR A 340 4.22 -23.68 16.77
C TYR A 340 2.93 -24.00 16.01
N PHE A 341 2.36 -25.18 16.21
CA PHE A 341 1.13 -25.56 15.50
C PHE A 341 -0.03 -24.60 15.75
N ARG A 342 -0.16 -24.07 16.98
CA ARG A 342 -1.18 -23.06 17.31
C ARG A 342 -1.02 -21.77 16.49
N LEU A 343 0.20 -21.25 16.37
CA LEU A 343 0.49 -20.01 15.63
C LEU A 343 0.42 -20.25 14.11
N THR A 344 1.10 -21.29 13.63
CA THR A 344 1.21 -21.62 12.21
C THR A 344 -0.15 -21.96 11.58
N ALA A 345 -1.05 -22.64 12.30
CA ALA A 345 -2.35 -23.04 11.73
C ALA A 345 -3.20 -21.83 11.31
N SER A 346 -3.37 -20.84 12.20
CA SER A 346 -4.12 -19.62 11.87
C SER A 346 -3.37 -18.77 10.85
N PHE A 347 -2.04 -18.67 10.98
CA PHE A 347 -1.23 -17.86 10.07
C PHE A 347 -1.24 -18.42 8.63
N ALA A 348 -1.27 -19.74 8.47
CA ALA A 348 -1.35 -20.40 7.16
C ALA A 348 -2.61 -20.03 6.38
N VAL A 349 -3.76 -19.92 7.07
CA VAL A 349 -5.03 -19.50 6.43
C VAL A 349 -4.93 -18.06 5.92
N ILE A 350 -4.34 -17.17 6.72
CA ILE A 350 -4.14 -15.76 6.34
C ILE A 350 -3.15 -15.65 5.17
N ILE A 351 -2.03 -16.38 5.21
CA ILE A 351 -1.07 -16.41 4.09
C ILE A 351 -1.74 -16.91 2.81
N PHE A 352 -2.55 -17.97 2.89
CA PHE A 352 -3.27 -18.48 1.73
C PHE A 352 -4.26 -17.44 1.19
N TYR A 353 -5.00 -16.75 2.06
CA TYR A 353 -5.84 -15.62 1.67
C TYR A 353 -5.03 -14.52 0.96
N MET A 354 -3.89 -14.12 1.52
CA MET A 354 -3.05 -13.07 0.95
C MET A 354 -2.48 -13.46 -0.42
N ALA A 355 -2.08 -14.71 -0.61
CA ALA A 355 -1.54 -15.19 -1.88
C ALA A 355 -2.63 -15.41 -2.96
N ALA A 356 -3.82 -15.86 -2.57
CA ALA A 356 -4.81 -16.36 -3.52
C ALA A 356 -6.07 -15.50 -3.71
N VAL A 357 -6.42 -14.68 -2.71
CA VAL A 357 -7.73 -14.00 -2.66
C VAL A 357 -7.60 -12.49 -2.58
N SER A 358 -6.61 -11.96 -1.86
CA SER A 358 -6.48 -10.54 -1.55
C SER A 358 -6.66 -9.60 -2.75
N ILE A 359 -6.10 -9.92 -3.92
CA ILE A 359 -6.21 -9.07 -5.11
C ILE A 359 -7.66 -8.83 -5.58
N TYR A 360 -8.58 -9.74 -5.26
CA TYR A 360 -9.98 -9.69 -5.68
C TYR A 360 -10.93 -9.04 -4.68
N THR A 361 -10.45 -8.63 -3.50
CA THR A 361 -11.32 -8.16 -2.40
C THR A 361 -11.48 -6.65 -2.32
N GLY A 362 -10.81 -5.90 -3.18
CA GLY A 362 -10.91 -4.45 -3.25
C GLY A 362 -10.90 -3.98 -4.69
N ASP A 363 -11.11 -2.68 -4.85
CA ASP A 363 -11.11 -1.99 -6.12
C ASP A 363 -10.59 -0.56 -5.89
N GLY A 364 -10.10 0.08 -6.94
CA GLY A 364 -9.69 1.47 -6.90
C GLY A 364 -8.35 1.77 -7.61
N PRO A 365 -7.98 3.06 -7.67
CA PRO A 365 -6.90 3.56 -8.50
C PRO A 365 -5.50 3.10 -8.11
N VAL A 366 -5.31 2.61 -6.89
CA VAL A 366 -4.01 2.11 -6.39
C VAL A 366 -4.11 0.70 -5.82
N TRP A 367 -5.32 0.12 -5.79
CA TRP A 367 -5.56 -1.18 -5.15
C TRP A 367 -4.70 -2.28 -5.76
N HIS A 368 -4.69 -2.38 -7.10
CA HIS A 368 -3.91 -3.39 -7.80
C HIS A 368 -2.40 -3.26 -7.55
N ARG A 369 -1.87 -2.05 -7.41
CA ARG A 369 -0.45 -1.83 -7.08
C ARG A 369 -0.10 -2.41 -5.71
N PHE A 370 -0.85 -2.06 -4.67
CA PHE A 370 -0.57 -2.55 -3.32
C PHE A 370 -0.89 -4.04 -3.16
N ALA A 371 -2.05 -4.47 -3.64
CA ALA A 371 -2.49 -5.86 -3.50
C ALA A 371 -1.60 -6.83 -4.29
N SER A 372 -1.13 -6.46 -5.50
CA SER A 372 -0.23 -7.32 -6.27
C SER A 372 1.17 -7.43 -5.65
N LYS A 373 1.72 -6.34 -5.07
CA LYS A 373 3.01 -6.37 -4.35
C LYS A 373 2.95 -7.37 -3.18
N GLU A 374 1.94 -7.24 -2.32
CA GLU A 374 1.73 -8.15 -1.18
C GLU A 374 1.41 -9.58 -1.62
N GLN A 375 0.54 -9.76 -2.61
CA GLN A 375 0.19 -11.06 -3.15
C GLN A 375 1.43 -11.79 -3.69
N LYS A 376 2.27 -11.09 -4.44
CA LYS A 376 3.50 -11.64 -5.02
C LYS A 376 4.49 -12.02 -3.93
N ALA A 377 4.73 -11.13 -2.96
CA ALA A 377 5.57 -11.45 -1.80
C ALA A 377 5.07 -12.72 -1.07
N CYS A 378 3.76 -12.87 -0.94
CA CYS A 378 3.16 -14.08 -0.37
C CYS A 378 3.27 -15.32 -1.26
N SER A 379 3.05 -15.21 -2.57
CA SER A 379 3.21 -16.32 -3.51
C SER A 379 4.65 -16.85 -3.52
N ASP A 380 5.63 -15.95 -3.41
CA ASP A 380 7.05 -16.31 -3.49
C ASP A 380 7.61 -16.79 -2.14
N ASN A 381 7.14 -16.22 -1.02
CA ASN A 381 7.74 -16.41 0.31
C ASN A 381 6.79 -16.98 1.38
N TRP A 382 5.60 -17.51 1.05
CA TRP A 382 4.65 -18.08 2.03
C TRP A 382 5.30 -19.11 2.97
N TRP A 383 6.18 -19.96 2.45
CA TRP A 383 6.82 -21.04 3.18
C TRP A 383 7.75 -20.52 4.29
N LEU A 384 8.38 -19.37 4.10
CA LEU A 384 9.20 -18.71 5.11
C LEU A 384 8.37 -18.26 6.30
N GLY A 385 7.16 -17.75 6.06
CA GLY A 385 6.21 -17.42 7.12
C GLY A 385 5.81 -18.66 7.93
N LEU A 386 5.51 -19.78 7.26
CA LEU A 386 5.13 -21.03 7.93
C LEU A 386 6.26 -21.64 8.76
N LEU A 387 7.50 -21.56 8.26
CA LEU A 387 8.69 -22.00 8.99
C LEU A 387 9.17 -21.01 10.07
N MET A 388 8.52 -19.85 10.19
CA MET A 388 8.90 -18.78 11.13
C MET A 388 10.31 -18.23 10.84
N LEU A 389 10.68 -18.06 9.57
CA LEU A 389 12.02 -17.64 9.10
C LEU A 389 12.05 -16.33 8.28
N ASN A 390 10.89 -15.79 7.91
CA ASN A 390 10.74 -14.56 7.11
C ASN A 390 11.49 -13.34 7.69
N ASN A 391 11.74 -13.28 9.00
CA ASN A 391 12.49 -12.19 9.62
C ASN A 391 14.01 -12.22 9.33
N TYR A 392 14.53 -13.31 8.76
CA TYR A 392 15.97 -13.48 8.51
C TYR A 392 16.30 -13.83 7.06
N VAL A 393 15.36 -14.42 6.34
CA VAL A 393 15.54 -14.84 4.94
C VAL A 393 14.63 -14.00 4.07
N ASN A 394 15.20 -13.32 3.07
CA ASN A 394 14.47 -12.44 2.15
C ASN A 394 13.56 -11.43 2.89
N SER A 395 14.11 -10.77 3.92
CA SER A 395 13.41 -9.83 4.79
C SER A 395 12.82 -8.63 4.05
N ASP A 396 13.32 -8.33 2.85
CA ASP A 396 12.85 -7.22 2.03
C ASP A 396 11.51 -7.56 1.33
N ASN A 397 11.17 -8.86 1.22
CA ASN A 397 9.95 -9.34 0.55
C ASN A 397 9.14 -10.26 1.46
N ILE A 398 8.92 -9.84 2.71
CA ILE A 398 8.13 -10.63 3.67
C ILE A 398 6.68 -10.75 3.21
N CYS A 399 6.15 -11.98 3.19
CA CYS A 399 4.71 -12.20 3.04
C CYS A 399 3.96 -11.62 4.25
N LEU A 400 3.06 -10.66 4.00
CA LEU A 400 2.30 -9.94 5.01
C LEU A 400 3.23 -9.24 6.00
N ILE A 401 3.67 -8.02 5.64
CA ILE A 401 4.61 -7.26 6.45
C ILE A 401 4.16 -7.15 7.91
N VAL A 402 2.90 -6.82 8.17
CA VAL A 402 2.33 -6.69 9.53
C VAL A 402 2.35 -7.99 10.36
N GLY A 403 2.59 -9.14 9.72
CA GLY A 403 2.69 -10.46 10.35
C GLY A 403 4.08 -10.79 10.91
N TRP A 404 5.09 -9.94 10.72
CA TRP A 404 6.49 -10.17 11.13
C TRP A 404 6.65 -10.55 12.62
N TYR A 405 5.75 -10.07 13.47
CA TYR A 405 5.80 -10.31 14.91
C TYR A 405 5.49 -11.77 15.29
N ILE A 406 4.76 -12.53 14.47
CA ILE A 406 4.38 -13.92 14.77
C ILE A 406 5.61 -14.84 14.79
N PRO A 407 6.45 -14.85 13.74
CA PRO A 407 7.76 -15.51 13.76
C PRO A 407 8.67 -15.03 14.87
N CYS A 408 8.72 -13.73 15.14
CA CYS A 408 9.51 -13.15 16.22
C CYS A 408 9.09 -13.69 17.60
N ASP A 409 7.79 -13.71 17.90
CA ASP A 409 7.23 -14.26 19.14
C ASP A 409 7.61 -15.74 19.34
N TYR A 410 7.56 -16.54 18.26
CA TYR A 410 7.96 -17.93 18.31
C TYR A 410 9.47 -18.09 18.56
N GLN A 411 10.30 -17.32 17.88
CA GLN A 411 11.76 -17.32 18.05
C GLN A 411 12.15 -16.92 19.47
N LEU A 412 11.53 -15.86 20.02
CA LEU A 412 11.71 -15.44 21.42
C LEU A 412 11.28 -16.53 22.40
N ALA A 413 10.19 -17.26 22.10
CA ALA A 413 9.76 -18.37 22.94
C ALA A 413 10.75 -19.55 22.92
N VAL A 414 11.36 -19.84 21.77
CA VAL A 414 12.44 -20.83 21.63
C VAL A 414 13.63 -20.40 22.48
N MET A 415 14.09 -19.15 22.34
CA MET A 415 15.20 -18.60 23.13
C MET A 415 14.91 -18.67 24.64
N GLY A 416 13.74 -18.21 25.08
CA GLY A 416 13.33 -18.24 26.49
C GLY A 416 13.29 -19.68 27.05
N THR A 417 12.86 -20.64 26.24
CA THR A 417 12.86 -22.05 26.61
C THR A 417 14.28 -22.62 26.74
N ILE A 418 15.20 -22.27 25.83
CA ILE A 418 16.61 -22.66 25.92
C ILE A 418 17.25 -22.11 27.19
N LEU A 419 17.06 -20.82 27.48
CA LEU A 419 17.57 -20.18 28.70
C LEU A 419 17.05 -20.89 29.96
N TYR A 420 15.77 -21.24 29.97
CA TYR A 420 15.16 -22.01 31.06
C TYR A 420 15.77 -23.42 31.22
N LEU A 421 16.01 -24.15 30.12
CA LEU A 421 16.65 -25.47 30.17
C LEU A 421 18.10 -25.39 30.67
N LEU A 422 18.86 -24.37 30.26
CA LEU A 422 20.20 -24.11 30.78
C LEU A 422 20.17 -23.82 32.28
N TRP A 423 19.19 -23.03 32.74
CA TRP A 423 18.98 -22.73 34.15
C TRP A 423 18.60 -23.97 34.96
N GLN A 424 17.76 -24.87 34.42
CA GLN A 424 17.45 -26.15 35.06
C GLN A 424 18.69 -27.04 35.20
N LYS A 425 19.55 -27.08 34.19
CA LYS A 425 20.77 -27.89 34.20
C LYS A 425 21.82 -27.34 35.17
N ASN A 426 22.03 -26.03 35.17
CA ASN A 426 22.94 -25.36 36.09
C ASN A 426 22.45 -23.92 36.37
N LYS A 427 22.04 -23.66 37.61
CA LYS A 427 21.47 -22.37 38.03
C LYS A 427 22.43 -21.20 37.84
N THR A 428 23.72 -21.39 38.12
CA THR A 428 24.74 -20.33 37.99
C THR A 428 24.96 -19.98 36.53
N MET A 429 25.14 -21.00 35.68
CA MET A 429 25.29 -20.81 34.24
C MET A 429 24.05 -20.16 33.62
N GLY A 430 22.84 -20.63 33.98
CA GLY A 430 21.59 -20.06 33.48
C GLY A 430 21.43 -18.58 33.87
N LYS A 431 21.79 -18.20 35.11
CA LYS A 431 21.78 -16.79 35.53
C LYS A 431 22.75 -15.96 34.69
N ILE A 432 24.00 -16.40 34.56
CA ILE A 432 25.04 -15.69 33.80
C ILE A 432 24.60 -15.49 32.34
N VAL A 433 24.19 -16.56 31.66
CA VAL A 433 23.78 -16.51 30.26
C VAL A 433 22.55 -15.61 30.08
N THR A 434 21.55 -15.71 30.96
CA THR A 434 20.35 -14.85 30.89
C THR A 434 20.70 -13.38 31.08
N THR A 435 21.57 -13.05 32.05
CA THR A 435 22.02 -11.67 32.27
C THR A 435 22.80 -11.14 31.07
N ILE A 436 23.72 -11.93 30.50
CA ILE A 436 24.47 -11.54 29.30
C ILE A 436 23.50 -11.30 28.14
N THR A 437 22.57 -12.22 27.87
CA THR A 437 21.59 -12.06 26.80
C THR A 437 20.73 -10.81 27.00
N ALA A 438 20.28 -10.52 28.21
CA ALA A 438 19.49 -9.32 28.51
C ALA A 438 20.30 -8.03 28.27
N VAL A 439 21.56 -7.99 28.70
CA VAL A 439 22.46 -6.86 28.46
C VAL A 439 22.71 -6.66 26.96
N LEU A 440 23.00 -7.74 26.23
CA LEU A 440 23.22 -7.68 24.78
C LEU A 440 21.96 -7.24 24.02
N ALA A 441 20.78 -7.70 24.43
CA ALA A 441 19.51 -7.30 23.80
C ALA A 441 19.23 -5.80 23.93
N ILE A 442 19.75 -5.14 24.96
CA ILE A 442 19.62 -3.68 25.16
C ILE A 442 20.73 -2.94 24.40
N LEU A 443 21.97 -3.40 24.52
CA LEU A 443 23.12 -2.68 23.98
C LEU A 443 23.24 -2.80 22.45
N LEU A 444 22.98 -3.98 21.87
CA LEU A 444 23.20 -4.22 20.44
C LEU A 444 22.32 -3.33 19.55
N PRO A 445 20.99 -3.20 19.77
CA PRO A 445 20.18 -2.28 18.97
C PRO A 445 20.69 -0.85 19.06
N GLY A 446 21.03 -0.37 20.26
CA GLY A 446 21.56 0.99 20.45
C GLY A 446 22.89 1.22 19.72
N ILE A 447 23.81 0.25 19.77
CA ILE A 447 25.10 0.30 19.06
C ILE A 447 24.89 0.29 17.55
N ILE A 448 24.01 -0.59 17.04
CA ILE A 448 23.72 -0.70 15.60
C ILE A 448 23.10 0.58 15.09
N THR A 449 22.09 1.12 15.79
CA THR A 449 21.43 2.39 15.43
C THR A 449 22.43 3.54 15.38
N TYR A 450 23.30 3.66 16.40
CA TYR A 450 24.34 4.69 16.43
C TYR A 450 25.35 4.54 15.29
N TRP A 451 25.90 3.33 15.10
CA TRP A 451 26.97 3.10 14.14
C TRP A 451 26.49 3.21 12.68
N ARG A 452 25.28 2.73 12.41
CA ARG A 452 24.65 2.83 11.08
C ARG A 452 23.96 4.18 10.83
N LYS A 453 23.98 5.10 11.81
CA LYS A 453 23.27 6.39 11.75
C LYS A 453 21.79 6.24 11.38
N LEU A 454 21.16 5.19 11.89
CA LEU A 454 19.74 4.93 11.64
C LEU A 454 18.89 5.90 12.46
N PRO A 455 17.69 6.25 12.00
CA PRO A 455 16.76 7.04 12.80
C PRO A 455 16.39 6.26 14.08
N GLY A 456 16.24 6.98 15.19
CA GLY A 456 15.83 6.39 16.48
C GLY A 456 14.34 6.01 16.54
N LEU A 457 13.59 6.36 15.49
CA LEU A 457 12.20 6.00 15.25
C LEU A 457 12.13 5.39 13.86
N ILE A 458 11.25 4.39 13.67
CA ILE A 458 10.95 3.89 12.33
C ILE A 458 10.31 5.05 11.54
N LEU A 459 11.00 5.54 10.51
CA LEU A 459 10.49 6.59 9.64
C LEU A 459 9.73 5.94 8.47
N PHE A 460 8.59 6.53 8.13
CA PHE A 460 7.62 5.95 7.19
C PHE A 460 8.12 5.80 5.75
N HIS A 461 9.21 6.49 5.37
CA HIS A 461 9.78 6.44 4.01
C HIS A 461 10.79 5.29 3.81
N ASP A 462 11.27 4.67 4.89
CA ASP A 462 12.27 3.58 4.81
C ASP A 462 11.67 2.21 4.40
N LEU A 463 10.39 2.16 4.04
CA LEU A 463 9.62 0.92 3.77
C LEU A 463 9.10 0.78 2.33
N GLU A 464 9.41 1.72 1.43
CA GLU A 464 9.01 1.66 0.01
C GLU A 464 9.88 0.75 -0.86
#